data_AF-A0A2N6E5X9-F1
#
_entry.id   AF-A0A2N6E5X9-F1
#
_cell.length_a   1.000
_cell.length_b   1.000
_cell.length_c   1.000
_cell.angle_alpha   90.00
_cell.angle_beta   90.00
_cell.angle_gamma   90.00
#
_symmetry.space_group_name_H-M   'P 1'
#
loop_
_entity.id
_entity.type
_entity.pdbx_description
1 polymer ?
#
loop_
_entity_poly.entity_id
_entity_poly.type
_entity_poly.pdbx_seq_one_letter_code
_entity_poly.pdbx_strand_id
1 'polypeptide(L)'
;MKASVHIAILFTAFLAISAGGTTYKCQPTPVDAQGPFYRAGAPETRRLGQGYLLSGTVKDATDCQPISEAKIEVWMTGPDGRYDDRWRATLYSGPTGHYQLESYFPGPYGSRPPHIHMIVNAAGFQELVSQHYPVPGHDGGVFDLVLIPQ
;
A
#
# COMPACT_ATOMS: atom_id res chain seq x y z
N MET A 1 2.24 -38.54 65.56
CA MET A 1 2.17 -37.16 65.02
C MET A 1 2.90 -37.11 63.68
N LYS A 2 2.19 -37.14 62.55
CA LYS A 2 2.67 -36.62 61.25
C LYS A 2 1.43 -36.15 60.48
N ALA A 3 1.35 -34.85 60.24
CA ALA A 3 0.23 -34.19 59.58
C ALA A 3 0.36 -34.35 58.07
N SER A 4 -0.72 -34.75 57.40
CA SER A 4 -0.82 -34.76 55.94
C SER A 4 -1.30 -33.38 55.48
N VAL A 5 -0.48 -32.70 54.68
CA VAL A 5 -0.82 -31.42 54.04
C VAL A 5 -1.50 -31.73 52.71
N HIS A 6 -2.77 -31.33 52.56
CA HIS A 6 -3.47 -31.37 51.29
C HIS A 6 -3.27 -30.04 50.56
N ILE A 7 -2.49 -30.06 49.47
CA ILE A 7 -2.32 -28.91 48.58
C ILE A 7 -3.50 -28.94 47.59
N ALA A 8 -4.45 -28.02 47.77
CA ALA A 8 -5.51 -27.78 46.79
C ALA A 8 -4.95 -26.89 45.66
N ILE A 9 -4.79 -27.47 44.47
CA ILE A 9 -4.38 -26.73 43.27
C ILE A 9 -5.64 -26.10 42.67
N LEU A 10 -5.80 -24.78 42.83
CA LEU A 10 -6.82 -24.02 42.11
C LEU A 10 -6.39 -23.85 40.65
N PHE A 11 -7.07 -24.54 39.73
CA PHE A 11 -6.99 -24.27 38.30
C PHE A 11 -7.74 -22.97 37.99
N THR A 12 -6.99 -21.88 37.77
CA THR A 12 -7.54 -20.66 37.20
C THR A 12 -7.71 -20.85 35.70
N ALA A 13 -8.95 -20.97 35.23
CA ALA A 13 -9.25 -21.01 33.81
C ALA A 13 -9.02 -19.61 33.21
N PHE A 14 -7.95 -19.45 32.42
CA PHE A 14 -7.77 -18.26 31.59
C PHE A 14 -8.75 -18.33 30.41
N LEU A 15 -9.78 -17.48 30.42
CA LEU A 15 -10.59 -17.23 29.25
C LEU A 15 -9.75 -16.39 28.27
N ALA A 16 -9.31 -17.01 27.17
CA ALA A 16 -8.75 -16.27 26.05
C ALA A 16 -9.90 -15.53 25.33
N ILE A 17 -9.98 -14.22 25.52
CA ILE A 17 -10.85 -13.36 24.73
C ILE A 17 -10.24 -13.30 23.33
N SER A 18 -10.85 -14.01 22.38
CA SER A 18 -10.49 -13.86 20.97
C SER A 18 -10.91 -12.46 20.53
N ALA A 19 -9.94 -11.58 20.29
CA ALA A 19 -10.19 -10.34 19.60
C ALA A 19 -10.65 -10.70 18.19
N GLY A 20 -11.92 -10.41 17.86
CA GLY A 20 -12.47 -10.63 16.53
C GLY A 20 -11.77 -9.73 15.51
N GLY A 21 -10.69 -10.22 14.91
CA GLY A 21 -10.07 -9.59 13.76
C GLY A 21 -10.97 -9.78 12.54
N THR A 22 -11.17 -8.72 11.75
CA THR A 22 -11.81 -8.82 10.44
C THR A 22 -10.94 -9.73 9.56
N THR A 23 -11.50 -10.84 9.10
CA THR A 23 -10.83 -11.71 8.13
C THR A 23 -10.98 -11.12 6.73
N TYR A 24 -9.84 -10.76 6.12
CA TYR A 24 -9.78 -10.31 4.73
C TYR A 24 -9.53 -11.49 3.78
N LYS A 25 -10.20 -11.52 2.61
CA LYS A 25 -9.92 -12.50 1.55
C LYS A 25 -8.68 -12.16 0.74
N CYS A 26 -8.39 -10.87 0.59
CA CYS A 26 -7.15 -10.37 0.01
C CYS A 26 -6.32 -9.70 1.09
N GLN A 27 -5.03 -10.00 1.11
CA GLN A 27 -4.11 -9.36 2.05
C GLN A 27 -4.10 -7.85 1.80
N PRO A 28 -4.46 -6.99 2.78
CA PRO A 28 -4.37 -5.55 2.62
C PRO A 28 -2.96 -5.10 2.26
N THR A 29 -2.84 -4.08 1.41
CA THR A 29 -1.55 -3.49 1.09
C THR A 29 -0.97 -2.86 2.36
N PRO A 30 0.28 -3.19 2.74
CA PRO A 30 0.91 -2.58 3.90
C PRO A 30 1.00 -1.06 3.76
N VAL A 31 0.73 -0.35 4.85
CA VAL A 31 1.01 1.08 4.93
C VAL A 31 2.53 1.31 4.96
N ASP A 32 2.97 2.40 4.33
CA ASP A 32 4.36 2.85 4.39
C ASP A 32 4.40 4.37 4.62
N ALA A 33 5.56 4.90 4.95
CA ALA A 33 5.74 6.31 5.24
C ALA A 33 5.45 7.18 4.00
N GLN A 34 4.64 8.23 4.17
CA GLN A 34 4.46 9.27 3.14
C GLN A 34 5.78 9.98 2.81
N GLY A 35 6.65 10.14 3.80
CA GLY A 35 7.82 10.99 3.67
C GLY A 35 7.47 12.49 3.46
N PRO A 36 8.47 13.34 3.24
CA PRO A 36 8.30 14.80 3.35
C PRO A 36 7.93 15.49 2.03
N PHE A 37 7.82 14.75 0.92
CA PHE A 37 7.75 15.33 -0.43
C PHE A 37 6.38 15.25 -1.09
N TYR A 38 5.34 14.82 -0.38
CA TYR A 38 3.98 14.86 -0.90
C TYR A 38 3.55 16.31 -1.19
N ARG A 39 2.84 16.48 -2.31
CA ARG A 39 2.16 17.72 -2.70
C ARG A 39 0.86 17.33 -3.39
N ALA A 40 -0.25 17.89 -2.92
CA ALA A 40 -1.57 17.69 -3.50
C ALA A 40 -1.69 18.40 -4.86
N GLY A 41 -2.65 17.97 -5.68
CA GLY A 41 -2.99 18.63 -6.94
C GLY A 41 -2.05 18.29 -8.10
N ALA A 42 -1.48 17.08 -8.09
CA ALA A 42 -0.69 16.58 -9.21
C ALA A 42 -1.58 16.47 -10.49
N PRO A 43 -1.04 16.75 -11.69
CA PRO A 43 -1.78 16.62 -12.93
C PRO A 43 -2.32 15.21 -13.17
N GLU A 44 -3.48 15.10 -13.81
CA GLU A 44 -4.02 13.82 -14.26
C GLU A 44 -3.24 13.34 -15.49
N THR A 45 -2.34 12.36 -15.30
CA THR A 45 -1.52 11.80 -16.36
C THR A 45 -1.13 10.37 -16.02
N ARG A 46 -1.07 9.50 -17.03
CA ARG A 46 -0.56 8.12 -16.89
C ARG A 46 0.91 7.99 -17.29
N ARG A 47 1.57 9.10 -17.61
CA ARG A 47 2.94 9.13 -18.10
C ARG A 47 3.76 10.19 -17.39
N LEU A 48 4.80 9.72 -16.70
CA LEU A 48 5.86 10.51 -16.05
C LEU A 48 7.22 10.23 -16.68
N GLY A 49 7.29 9.50 -17.79
CA GLY A 49 8.55 9.09 -18.40
C GLY A 49 8.37 7.86 -19.26
N GLN A 50 9.43 7.06 -19.37
CA GLN A 50 9.45 5.80 -20.13
C GLN A 50 10.44 4.81 -19.52
N GLY A 51 10.26 3.53 -19.83
CA GLY A 51 11.18 2.46 -19.43
C GLY A 51 10.84 1.77 -18.10
N TYR A 52 9.83 2.25 -17.37
CA TYR A 52 9.23 1.53 -16.25
C TYR A 52 7.70 1.59 -16.30
N LEU A 53 7.05 0.44 -16.48
CA LEU A 53 5.60 0.30 -16.45
C LEU A 53 5.14 -0.31 -15.13
N LEU A 54 4.55 0.51 -14.27
CA LEU A 54 3.83 0.04 -13.09
C LEU A 54 2.37 -0.20 -13.46
N SER A 55 1.83 -1.36 -13.08
CA SER A 55 0.42 -1.70 -13.27
C SER A 55 -0.13 -2.44 -12.07
N GLY A 56 -1.45 -2.51 -11.96
CA GLY A 56 -2.10 -3.29 -10.92
C GLY A 56 -3.60 -3.08 -10.91
N THR A 57 -4.25 -3.65 -9.92
CA THR A 57 -5.68 -3.48 -9.67
C THR A 57 -5.91 -2.96 -8.26
N VAL A 58 -6.80 -1.97 -8.12
CA VAL A 58 -7.31 -1.56 -6.82
C VAL A 58 -8.42 -2.54 -6.41
N LYS A 59 -8.34 -3.10 -5.20
CA LYS A 59 -9.22 -4.18 -4.73
C LYS A 59 -9.73 -3.92 -3.32
N ASP A 60 -10.91 -4.43 -3.01
CA ASP A 60 -11.43 -4.52 -1.64
C ASP A 60 -10.77 -5.72 -0.92
N ALA A 61 -10.23 -5.50 0.28
CA ALA A 61 -9.63 -6.56 1.09
C ALA A 61 -10.64 -7.65 1.52
N THR A 62 -11.91 -7.29 1.72
CA THR A 62 -12.94 -8.19 2.25
C THR A 62 -13.29 -9.31 1.29
N ASP A 63 -13.34 -9.02 -0.01
CA ASP A 63 -13.83 -9.98 -1.00
C ASP A 63 -13.00 -10.03 -2.31
N CYS A 64 -11.92 -9.26 -2.39
CA CYS A 64 -11.03 -9.13 -3.56
C CYS A 64 -11.70 -8.50 -4.80
N GLN A 65 -12.89 -7.91 -4.67
CA GLN A 65 -13.55 -7.26 -5.80
C GLN A 65 -12.79 -6.00 -6.22
N PRO A 66 -12.73 -5.71 -7.53
CA PRO A 66 -12.07 -4.51 -8.02
C PRO A 66 -12.82 -3.24 -7.62
N ILE A 67 -12.08 -2.17 -7.32
CA ILE A 67 -12.62 -0.87 -6.97
C ILE A 67 -12.36 0.09 -8.13
N SER A 68 -13.43 0.55 -8.79
CA SER A 68 -13.36 1.57 -9.82
C SER A 68 -13.26 2.98 -9.24
N GLU A 69 -12.75 3.93 -10.04
CA GLU A 69 -12.70 5.35 -9.71
C GLU A 69 -11.89 5.70 -8.45
N ALA A 70 -11.06 4.77 -7.95
CA ALA A 70 -10.13 5.05 -6.87
C ALA A 70 -9.09 6.05 -7.36
N LYS A 71 -8.94 7.17 -6.65
CA LYS A 71 -7.93 8.19 -6.92
C LYS A 71 -6.58 7.71 -6.37
N ILE A 72 -5.56 7.70 -7.23
CA ILE A 72 -4.19 7.28 -6.89
C ILE A 72 -3.26 8.46 -7.17
N GLU A 73 -2.76 9.12 -6.12
CA GLU A 73 -1.77 10.19 -6.24
C GLU A 73 -0.37 9.60 -6.09
N VAL A 74 0.48 9.87 -7.08
CA VAL A 74 1.83 9.31 -7.19
C VAL A 74 2.86 10.43 -7.16
N TRP A 75 3.96 10.21 -6.45
CA TRP A 75 5.18 11.02 -6.58
C TRP A 75 6.43 10.15 -6.45
N MET A 76 7.47 10.53 -7.17
CA MET A 76 8.74 9.82 -7.19
C MET A 76 9.90 10.78 -7.45
N THR A 77 11.12 10.27 -7.34
CA THR A 77 12.29 10.94 -7.90
C THR A 77 12.36 10.77 -9.41
N GLY A 78 12.91 11.77 -10.10
CA GLY A 78 13.32 11.62 -11.48
C GLY A 78 14.54 10.73 -11.65
N PRO A 79 14.99 10.51 -12.89
CA PRO A 79 16.24 9.79 -13.18
C PRO A 79 17.48 10.41 -12.50
N ASP A 80 17.44 11.71 -12.21
CA ASP A 80 18.50 12.45 -11.51
C ASP A 80 18.44 12.31 -9.98
N GLY A 81 17.52 11.50 -9.46
CA GLY A 81 17.36 11.25 -8.03
C GLY A 81 16.69 12.41 -7.28
N ARG A 82 16.05 13.36 -7.97
CA ARG A 82 15.40 14.52 -7.33
C ARG A 82 13.88 14.45 -7.40
N TYR A 83 13.23 14.84 -6.31
CA TYR A 83 11.80 15.14 -6.32
C TYR A 83 11.55 16.47 -7.02
N ASP A 84 10.59 16.47 -7.94
CA ASP A 84 10.22 17.62 -8.76
C ASP A 84 8.74 17.48 -9.15
N ASP A 85 8.08 18.59 -9.43
CA ASP A 85 6.65 18.58 -9.76
C ASP A 85 6.36 17.88 -11.10
N ARG A 86 7.38 17.71 -11.97
CA ARG A 86 7.32 16.89 -13.19
C ARG A 86 7.11 15.39 -12.93
N TRP A 87 7.45 14.90 -11.74
CA TRP A 87 7.40 13.47 -11.38
C TRP A 87 6.23 13.14 -10.46
N ARG A 88 5.09 13.80 -10.70
CA ARG A 88 3.86 13.65 -9.93
C ARG A 88 2.67 13.40 -10.85
N ALA A 89 1.82 12.46 -10.49
CA ALA A 89 0.63 12.10 -11.26
C ALA A 89 -0.57 11.86 -10.36
N THR A 90 -1.76 12.18 -10.86
CA THR A 90 -3.02 11.65 -10.37
C THR A 90 -3.54 10.63 -11.39
N LEU A 91 -3.85 9.42 -10.93
CA LEU A 91 -4.49 8.37 -11.71
C LEU A 91 -5.87 8.07 -11.13
N TYR A 92 -6.72 7.45 -11.95
CA TYR A 92 -7.95 6.83 -11.48
C TYR A 92 -8.00 5.39 -11.99
N SER A 93 -8.40 4.47 -11.12
CA SER A 93 -8.67 3.09 -11.51
C SER A 93 -9.85 3.02 -12.47
N GLY A 94 -9.74 2.15 -13.48
CA GLY A 94 -10.81 1.92 -14.45
C GLY A 94 -11.98 1.09 -13.89
N PRO A 95 -12.99 0.76 -14.72
CA PRO A 95 -14.15 -0.05 -14.32
C PRO A 95 -13.81 -1.44 -13.76
N THR A 96 -12.64 -1.98 -14.12
CA THR A 96 -12.13 -3.26 -13.61
C THR A 96 -11.13 -3.08 -12.46
N GLY A 97 -11.04 -1.89 -11.88
CA GLY A 97 -10.06 -1.51 -10.86
C GLY A 97 -8.62 -1.37 -11.39
N HIS A 98 -8.37 -1.65 -12.67
CA HIS A 98 -7.05 -1.57 -13.26
C HIS A 98 -6.51 -0.13 -13.30
N TYR A 99 -5.22 0.03 -12.98
CA TYR A 99 -4.47 1.26 -13.18
C TYR A 99 -3.11 0.97 -13.83
N GLN A 100 -2.53 1.98 -14.48
CA GLN A 100 -1.17 1.91 -14.99
C GLN A 100 -0.49 3.27 -14.95
N LEU A 101 0.83 3.25 -14.77
CA LEU A 101 1.72 4.40 -14.82
C LEU A 101 2.96 4.02 -15.63
N GLU A 102 3.19 4.73 -16.71
CA GLU A 102 4.46 4.70 -17.42
C GLU A 102 5.37 5.79 -16.85
N SER A 103 6.57 5.43 -16.44
CA SER A 103 7.52 6.31 -15.75
C SER A 103 8.95 5.96 -16.13
N TYR A 104 9.91 6.80 -15.71
CA TYR A 104 11.29 6.35 -15.63
C TYR A 104 11.49 5.41 -14.43
N PHE A 105 12.57 4.64 -14.42
CA PHE A 105 13.00 3.99 -13.18
C PHE A 105 13.39 5.08 -12.15
N PRO A 106 12.91 5.04 -10.89
CA PRO A 106 13.21 6.08 -9.91
C PRO A 106 14.71 6.18 -9.63
N GLY A 107 15.26 7.39 -9.74
CA GLY A 107 16.66 7.64 -9.40
C GLY A 107 16.91 7.47 -7.89
N PRO A 108 18.14 7.10 -7.48
CA PRO A 108 18.48 6.90 -6.08
C PRO A 108 18.35 8.21 -5.27
N TYR A 109 17.86 8.10 -4.02
CA TYR A 109 17.76 9.23 -3.10
C TYR A 109 18.25 8.85 -1.70
N GLY A 110 19.36 9.46 -1.28
CA GLY A 110 20.02 9.14 -0.02
C GLY A 110 20.36 7.65 0.08
N SER A 111 20.08 7.04 1.23
CA SER A 111 20.30 5.61 1.48
C SER A 111 19.07 4.72 1.19
N ARG A 112 17.99 5.29 0.62
CA ARG A 112 16.76 4.54 0.41
C ARG A 112 16.79 3.77 -0.90
N PRO A 113 16.21 2.55 -0.95
CA PRO A 113 16.01 1.87 -2.22
C PRO A 113 15.13 2.72 -3.15
N PRO A 114 15.26 2.59 -4.49
CA PRO A 114 14.32 3.20 -5.44
C PRO A 114 12.88 2.84 -5.11
N HIS A 115 11.98 3.83 -5.16
CA HIS A 115 10.57 3.63 -4.82
C HIS A 115 9.68 4.67 -5.50
N ILE A 116 8.40 4.34 -5.61
CA ILE A 116 7.32 5.19 -6.10
C ILE A 116 6.30 5.30 -4.98
N HIS A 117 6.02 6.50 -4.50
CA HIS A 117 5.04 6.71 -3.44
C HIS A 117 3.62 6.79 -3.99
N MET A 118 2.65 6.38 -3.17
CA MET A 118 1.24 6.34 -3.55
C MET A 118 0.36 6.74 -2.37
N ILE A 119 -0.60 7.64 -2.60
CA ILE A 119 -1.78 7.83 -1.75
C ILE A 119 -3.00 7.37 -2.54
N VAL A 120 -3.81 6.50 -1.96
CA VAL A 120 -4.98 5.90 -2.60
C VAL A 120 -6.22 6.21 -1.79
N ASN A 121 -7.20 6.81 -2.46
CA ASN A 121 -8.49 7.19 -1.89
C ASN A 121 -9.63 6.59 -2.72
N ALA A 122 -10.60 5.98 -2.04
CA ALA A 122 -11.83 5.50 -2.63
C ALA A 122 -12.99 5.66 -1.63
N ALA A 123 -14.20 5.94 -2.12
CA ALA A 123 -15.37 6.13 -1.27
C ALA A 123 -15.68 4.85 -0.47
N GLY A 124 -15.82 4.96 0.85
CA GLY A 124 -16.07 3.83 1.74
C GLY A 124 -14.82 3.03 2.16
N PHE A 125 -13.61 3.50 1.77
CA PHE A 125 -12.35 2.85 2.11
C PHE A 125 -11.43 3.77 2.92
N GLN A 126 -10.61 3.18 3.78
CA GLN A 126 -9.56 3.89 4.48
C GLN A 126 -8.52 4.39 3.46
N GLU A 127 -8.03 5.62 3.64
CA GLU A 127 -6.93 6.14 2.83
C GLU A 127 -5.70 5.25 3.02
N LEU A 128 -5.10 4.82 1.92
CA LEU A 128 -3.86 4.04 1.92
C LEU A 128 -2.70 4.93 1.50
N VAL A 129 -1.69 5.05 2.36
CA VAL A 129 -0.37 5.56 2.01
C VAL A 129 0.58 4.38 1.91
N SER A 130 1.27 4.21 0.78
CA SER A 130 2.20 3.11 0.57
C SER A 130 3.29 3.47 -0.45
N GLN A 131 4.19 2.53 -0.68
CA GLN A 131 5.29 2.65 -1.64
C GLN A 131 5.46 1.36 -2.45
N HIS A 132 5.60 1.53 -3.76
CA HIS A 132 6.08 0.47 -4.64
C HIS A 132 7.61 0.52 -4.72
N TYR A 133 8.27 -0.64 -4.70
CA TYR A 133 9.72 -0.77 -4.74
C TYR A 133 10.16 -1.50 -6.02
N PRO A 134 10.52 -0.78 -7.09
CA PRO A 134 11.00 -1.37 -8.33
C PRO A 134 12.24 -2.25 -8.14
N VAL A 135 12.28 -3.38 -8.85
CA VAL A 135 13.46 -4.26 -8.90
C VAL A 135 14.44 -3.72 -9.95
N PRO A 136 15.71 -3.43 -9.60
CA PRO A 136 16.71 -2.98 -10.57
C PRO A 136 16.85 -3.92 -11.77
N GLY A 137 16.92 -3.35 -12.97
CA GLY A 137 17.02 -4.11 -14.23
C GLY A 137 15.69 -4.59 -14.79
N HIS A 138 14.56 -4.38 -14.09
CA HIS A 138 13.23 -4.64 -14.62
C HIS A 138 12.62 -3.36 -15.23
N ASP A 139 11.89 -3.53 -16.32
CA ASP A 139 11.17 -2.47 -17.05
C ASP A 139 9.71 -2.32 -16.63
N GLY A 140 9.30 -3.02 -15.56
CA GLY A 140 7.96 -2.91 -15.02
C GLY A 140 7.77 -3.62 -13.69
N GLY A 141 6.55 -3.51 -13.17
CA GLY A 141 6.12 -4.14 -11.93
C GLY A 141 4.61 -4.26 -11.85
N VAL A 142 4.14 -5.26 -11.10
CA VAL A 142 2.73 -5.40 -10.73
C VAL A 142 2.59 -5.10 -9.25
N PHE A 143 1.69 -4.18 -8.91
CA PHE A 143 1.41 -3.78 -7.54
C PHE A 143 -0.10 -3.60 -7.34
N ASP A 144 -0.76 -4.62 -6.80
CA ASP A 144 -2.17 -4.49 -6.43
C ASP A 144 -2.32 -3.62 -5.18
N LEU A 145 -3.31 -2.71 -5.23
CA LEU A 145 -3.63 -1.79 -4.15
C LEU A 145 -4.89 -2.31 -3.45
N VAL A 146 -4.71 -3.05 -2.36
CA VAL A 146 -5.79 -3.71 -1.64
C VAL A 146 -6.19 -2.84 -0.45
N LEU A 147 -7.37 -2.24 -0.54
CA LEU A 147 -7.90 -1.26 0.41
C LEU A 147 -8.76 -1.92 1.50
N ILE A 148 -8.69 -1.35 2.70
CA ILE A 148 -9.51 -1.74 3.84
C ILE A 148 -10.77 -0.87 3.87
N PRO A 149 -11.99 -1.44 3.95
CA PRO A 149 -13.21 -0.65 4.14
C PRO A 149 -13.22 0.16 5.43
N GLN A 150 -13.93 1.30 5.44
CA GLN A 150 -14.16 2.12 6.64
C GLN A 150 -15.12 1.47 7.63
#